data_AF-A0A9X5X883-F1
#
_entry.id   AF-A0A9X5X883-F1
#
_cell.length_a   1.000
_cell.length_b   1.000
_cell.length_c   1.000
_cell.angle_alpha   90.00
_cell.angle_beta   90.00
_cell.angle_gamma   90.00
#
_symmetry.space_group_name_H-M   'P 1'
#
loop_
_entity.id
_entity.type
_entity.pdbx_description
1 polymer ?
#
loop_
_entity_poly.entity_id
_entity_poly.type
_entity_poly.pdbx_seq_one_letter_code
_entity_poly.pdbx_strand_id
1 'polypeptide(L)'
;LFAAMYFGGLRPAEAVGLVATDLNLPEQGWGSALLHRTRPSVGKQWTDSGETHDDRGLKNRPAEDVRRVPIPPHLVAVLREHMATFGTADDGRLFFSEKGSVVPSSTYYRVWQEARLLALPPAAAASPLASRPYDLRHSALSTWLNAGVDPTEVAERAGNSVEVLLSRYAKCLDGRQDVANRRIEDLLREYE
;
A
#
# COMPACT_ATOMS: atom_id res chain seq x y z
N LEU A 1 -3.05 -7.13 7.93
CA LEU A 1 -1.91 -6.20 7.73
C LEU A 1 -1.35 -6.27 6.31
N PHE A 2 -0.79 -7.41 5.86
CA PHE A 2 -0.21 -7.52 4.50
C PHE A 2 -1.21 -7.29 3.37
N ALA A 3 -2.45 -7.75 3.52
CA ALA A 3 -3.53 -7.48 2.58
C ALA A 3 -3.76 -5.97 2.34
N ALA A 4 -3.60 -5.14 3.38
CA ALA A 4 -3.74 -3.69 3.24
C ALA A 4 -2.63 -3.08 2.38
N MET A 5 -1.41 -3.62 2.47
CA MET A 5 -0.29 -3.21 1.60
C MET A 5 -0.49 -3.70 0.17
N TYR A 6 -0.96 -4.94 -0.02
CA TYR A 6 -1.09 -5.57 -1.33
C TYR A 6 -2.30 -5.09 -2.14
N PHE A 7 -3.48 -5.04 -1.52
CA PHE A 7 -4.71 -4.63 -2.19
C PHE A 7 -4.98 -3.12 -2.10
N GLY A 8 -4.54 -2.48 -1.02
CA GLY A 8 -4.75 -1.06 -0.78
C GLY A 8 -3.53 -0.19 -1.09
N GLY A 9 -2.38 -0.80 -1.39
CA GLY A 9 -1.15 -0.07 -1.67
C GLY A 9 -0.61 0.71 -0.46
N LEU A 10 -1.03 0.42 0.77
CA LEU A 10 -0.60 1.18 1.96
C LEU A 10 0.90 1.01 2.23
N ARG A 11 1.55 2.06 2.76
CA ARG A 11 2.89 1.93 3.36
C ARG A 11 2.80 1.06 4.61
N PRO A 12 3.88 0.37 5.02
CA PRO A 12 3.84 -0.45 6.23
C PRO A 12 3.40 0.30 7.48
N ALA A 13 3.86 1.54 7.68
CA ALA A 13 3.46 2.37 8.81
C ALA A 13 1.97 2.76 8.76
N GLU A 14 1.44 3.06 7.57
CA GLU A 14 0.00 3.34 7.38
C GLU A 14 -0.84 2.10 7.66
N ALA A 15 -0.39 0.93 7.19
CA ALA A 15 -1.10 -0.33 7.41
C ALA A 15 -1.15 -0.71 8.89
N VAL A 16 -0.04 -0.57 9.62
CA VAL A 16 0.01 -0.80 11.08
C VAL A 16 -0.85 0.21 11.84
N GLY A 17 -0.92 1.45 11.36
CA GLY A 17 -1.68 2.52 11.98
C GLY A 17 -3.17 2.57 11.64
N LEU A 18 -3.72 1.56 10.94
CA LEU A 18 -5.16 1.54 10.62
C LEU A 18 -6.02 1.47 11.88
N VAL A 19 -6.98 2.38 11.98
CA VAL A 19 -7.97 2.48 13.07
C VAL A 19 -9.37 2.28 12.50
N ALA A 20 -10.26 1.61 13.24
CA ALA A 20 -11.60 1.29 12.79
C ALA A 20 -12.44 2.52 12.38
N THR A 21 -12.27 3.64 13.09
CA THR A 21 -12.99 4.89 12.79
C THR A 21 -12.57 5.54 11.47
N ASP A 22 -11.39 5.18 10.95
CA ASP A 22 -10.85 5.67 9.68
C ASP A 22 -11.26 4.78 8.49
N LEU A 23 -12.05 3.73 8.74
CA LEU A 23 -12.44 2.76 7.72
C LEU A 23 -13.94 2.81 7.45
N ASN A 24 -14.29 2.88 6.17
CA ASN A 24 -15.63 2.55 5.68
C ASN A 24 -15.57 1.15 5.06
N LEU A 25 -16.22 0.17 5.71
CA LEU A 25 -16.21 -1.24 5.34
C LEU A 25 -17.63 -1.75 5.06
N PRO A 26 -18.23 -1.41 3.91
CA PRO A 26 -19.58 -1.88 3.58
C PRO A 26 -19.63 -3.42 3.49
N GLU A 27 -20.83 -4.00 3.58
CA GLU A 27 -20.99 -5.45 3.42
C GLU A 27 -20.61 -5.94 2.03
N GLN A 28 -20.81 -5.10 1.01
CA GLN A 28 -20.52 -5.41 -0.39
C GLN A 28 -19.94 -4.17 -1.08
N GLY A 29 -19.05 -4.39 -2.04
CA GLY A 29 -18.49 -3.32 -2.87
C GLY A 29 -17.26 -2.65 -2.27
N TRP A 30 -16.96 -1.46 -2.78
CA TRP A 30 -15.75 -0.70 -2.44
C TRP A 30 -15.90 0.00 -1.09
N GLY A 31 -14.85 -0.05 -0.30
CA GLY A 31 -14.72 0.72 0.94
C GLY A 31 -13.78 1.90 0.76
N SER A 32 -13.45 2.55 1.87
CA SER A 32 -12.40 3.56 1.91
C SER A 32 -11.62 3.53 3.21
N ALA A 33 -10.34 3.88 3.15
CA ALA A 33 -9.49 4.11 4.31
C ALA A 33 -9.02 5.56 4.35
N LEU A 34 -9.13 6.21 5.50
CA LEU A 34 -8.54 7.51 5.76
C LEU A 34 -7.10 7.30 6.26
N LEU A 35 -6.11 7.73 5.48
CA LEU A 35 -4.71 7.52 5.79
C LEU A 35 -4.06 8.83 6.21
N HIS A 36 -3.59 8.86 7.45
CA HIS A 36 -2.78 9.93 7.99
C HIS A 36 -1.34 9.76 7.52
N ARG A 37 -0.73 10.82 7.01
CA ARG A 37 0.69 10.76 6.60
C ARG A 37 1.57 10.54 7.82
N THR A 38 1.97 9.29 8.03
CA THR A 38 2.93 8.92 9.08
C THR A 38 4.25 9.64 8.82
N ARG A 39 4.74 10.41 9.81
CA ARG A 39 6.13 10.86 9.83
C ARG A 39 7.01 9.61 9.73
N PRO A 40 8.07 9.58 8.89
CA PRO A 40 8.96 8.44 8.87
C PRO A 40 9.49 8.24 10.29
N SER A 41 9.14 7.11 10.93
CA SER A 41 9.89 6.67 12.10
C SER A 41 11.27 6.31 11.57
N VAL A 42 12.25 7.17 11.79
CA VAL A 42 13.65 6.94 11.42
C VAL A 42 14.15 5.73 12.22
N GLY A 43 14.01 4.54 11.64
CA GLY A 43 14.77 3.37 12.04
C GLY A 43 16.08 3.37 11.27
N LYS A 44 17.20 3.49 11.98
CA LYS A 44 18.59 3.61 11.47
C LYS A 44 19.07 2.49 10.52
N GLN A 45 18.22 1.60 10.03
CA GLN A 45 18.70 0.32 9.55
C GLN A 45 18.37 -0.08 8.12
N TRP A 46 17.64 0.70 7.31
CA TRP A 46 17.46 0.34 5.90
C TRP A 46 17.20 1.57 5.00
N THR A 47 18.28 2.12 4.44
CA THR A 47 18.27 2.78 3.13
C THR A 47 19.37 2.15 2.28
N ASP A 48 19.02 1.60 1.12
CA ASP A 48 19.99 1.11 0.10
C ASP A 48 20.68 2.27 -0.66
N SER A 49 20.62 3.49 -0.13
CA SER A 49 21.14 4.68 -0.81
C SER A 49 22.25 5.41 -0.06
N GLY A 50 22.64 4.98 1.15
CA GLY A 50 23.81 5.54 1.84
C GLY A 50 23.78 7.06 2.13
N GLU A 51 22.67 7.75 1.85
CA GLU A 51 22.53 9.18 2.08
C GLU A 51 21.56 9.47 3.23
N THR A 52 22.08 10.22 4.20
CA THR A 52 21.31 10.91 5.23
C THR A 52 20.62 12.10 4.58
N HIS A 53 19.31 12.02 4.30
CA HIS A 53 18.58 13.23 3.96
C HIS A 53 18.20 13.98 5.25
N ASP A 54 19.16 14.84 5.60
CA ASP A 54 19.11 16.16 6.22
C ASP A 54 17.77 16.65 6.81
N ASP A 55 17.80 16.88 8.13
CA ASP A 55 16.95 17.82 8.87
C ASP A 55 17.28 19.26 8.41
N ARG A 56 16.81 19.67 7.23
CA ARG A 56 16.71 21.09 6.88
C ARG A 56 15.29 21.58 7.09
N GLY A 57 15.06 22.15 8.28
CA GLY A 57 13.87 22.94 8.53
C GLY A 57 13.78 24.14 7.60
N LEU A 58 12.55 24.49 7.18
CA LEU A 58 11.91 25.80 7.40
C LEU A 58 10.61 25.93 6.60
N LYS A 59 9.60 26.47 7.30
CA LYS A 59 8.53 27.36 6.83
C LYS A 59 7.38 26.77 5.98
N ASN A 60 6.22 26.74 6.64
CA ASN A 60 4.86 26.74 6.10
C ASN A 60 4.47 25.56 5.20
N ARG A 61 3.88 24.51 5.80
CA ARG A 61 2.87 23.69 5.11
C ARG A 61 1.70 23.34 6.05
N PRO A 62 0.47 23.23 5.54
CA PRO A 62 -0.75 23.15 6.35
C PRO A 62 -0.84 21.83 7.11
N ALA A 63 -1.76 21.80 8.07
CA ALA A 63 -2.11 20.65 8.91
C ALA A 63 -2.18 19.32 8.13
N GLU A 64 -1.68 18.27 8.78
CA GLU A 64 -1.94 16.85 8.54
C GLU A 64 -2.50 16.50 7.14
N ASP A 65 -1.61 16.11 6.25
CA ASP A 65 -1.94 15.64 4.91
C ASP A 65 -2.64 14.27 5.02
N VAL A 66 -3.95 14.30 5.21
CA VAL A 66 -4.82 13.12 5.29
C VAL A 66 -5.38 12.83 3.91
N ARG A 67 -5.27 11.58 3.45
CA ARG A 67 -5.84 11.16 2.16
C ARG A 67 -6.86 10.05 2.33
N ARG A 68 -7.95 10.12 1.60
CA ARG A 68 -8.92 9.02 1.50
C ARG A 68 -8.50 8.10 0.35
N VAL A 69 -8.30 6.83 0.64
CA VAL A 69 -7.93 5.81 -0.34
C VAL A 69 -9.10 4.84 -0.52
N PRO A 70 -9.68 4.70 -1.73
CA PRO A 70 -10.65 3.66 -1.99
C PRO A 70 -9.99 2.28 -1.87
N ILE A 71 -10.62 1.37 -1.13
CA ILE A 71 -10.13 0.00 -0.93
C ILE A 71 -11.05 -1.00 -1.65
N PRO A 72 -10.48 -1.97 -2.38
CA PRO A 72 -11.28 -2.89 -3.18
C PRO A 72 -12.11 -3.85 -2.31
N PRO A 73 -13.19 -4.45 -2.85
CA PRO A 73 -14.07 -5.36 -2.10
C PRO A 73 -13.34 -6.51 -1.39
N HIS A 74 -12.29 -7.05 -2.02
CA HIS A 74 -11.45 -8.09 -1.42
C HIS A 74 -10.77 -7.62 -0.12
N LEU A 75 -10.25 -6.38 -0.10
CA LEU A 75 -9.65 -5.83 1.12
C LEU A 75 -10.70 -5.53 2.18
N VAL A 76 -11.89 -5.05 1.78
CA VAL A 76 -13.01 -4.83 2.70
C VAL A 76 -13.38 -6.13 3.42
N ALA A 77 -13.57 -7.23 2.67
CA ALA A 77 -13.89 -8.53 3.24
C ALA A 77 -12.82 -9.00 4.25
N VAL A 78 -11.53 -8.92 3.87
CA VAL A 78 -10.41 -9.32 4.74
C VAL A 78 -10.35 -8.48 6.03
N LEU A 79 -10.58 -7.16 5.95
CA LEU A 79 -10.56 -6.29 7.12
C LEU A 79 -11.76 -6.55 8.04
N ARG A 80 -12.95 -6.80 7.48
CA ARG A 80 -14.15 -7.19 8.25
C ARG A 80 -13.94 -8.51 8.98
N GLU A 81 -13.43 -9.53 8.29
CA GLU A 81 -13.10 -10.82 8.89
C GLU A 81 -12.06 -10.69 10.00
N HIS A 82 -11.01 -9.90 9.77
CA HIS A 82 -9.98 -9.61 10.79
C HIS A 82 -10.60 -8.96 12.04
N MET A 83 -11.44 -7.94 11.87
CA MET A 83 -12.10 -7.26 12.99
C MET A 83 -13.08 -8.18 13.73
N ALA A 84 -13.81 -9.04 13.02
CA ALA A 84 -14.71 -10.02 13.63
C ALA A 84 -13.95 -11.08 14.44
N THR A 85 -12.75 -11.47 13.98
CA THR A 85 -11.94 -12.52 14.60
C THR A 85 -11.13 -12.01 15.79
N PHE A 86 -10.50 -10.84 15.65
CA PHE A 86 -9.51 -10.33 16.62
C PHE A 86 -9.99 -9.10 17.39
N GLY A 87 -11.10 -8.47 17.00
CA GLY A 87 -11.52 -7.19 17.55
C GLY A 87 -10.57 -6.04 17.19
N THR A 88 -10.51 -5.04 18.06
CA THR A 88 -9.61 -3.89 17.97
C THR A 88 -8.92 -3.67 19.31
N ALA A 89 -7.79 -2.95 19.30
CA ALA A 89 -7.23 -2.42 20.54
C ALA A 89 -8.17 -1.38 21.18
N ASP A 90 -7.87 -0.99 22.43
CA ASP A 90 -8.63 0.04 23.17
C ASP A 90 -8.69 1.38 22.43
N ASP A 91 -7.66 1.69 21.65
CA ASP A 91 -7.57 2.90 20.81
C ASP A 91 -8.12 2.69 19.38
N GLY A 92 -8.79 1.56 19.12
CA GLY A 92 -9.44 1.25 17.85
C GLY A 92 -8.53 0.73 16.75
N ARG A 93 -7.22 0.56 17.00
CA ARG A 93 -6.30 -0.01 16.00
C ARG A 93 -6.69 -1.44 15.63
N LEU A 94 -6.59 -1.76 14.34
CA LEU A 94 -6.85 -3.10 13.82
C LEU A 94 -5.71 -4.07 14.11
N PHE A 95 -4.46 -3.59 14.09
CA PHE A 95 -3.28 -4.44 14.31
C PHE A 95 -2.56 -4.00 15.58
N PHE A 96 -2.54 -4.89 16.56
CA PHE A 96 -1.95 -4.67 17.86
C PHE A 96 -1.29 -5.96 18.35
N SER A 97 -0.31 -5.81 19.24
CA SER A 97 0.32 -6.94 19.93
C SER A 97 -0.61 -7.51 20.99
N GLU A 98 -0.29 -8.68 21.54
CA GLU A 98 -1.01 -9.25 22.68
C GLU A 98 -1.09 -8.31 23.90
N LYS A 99 -0.16 -7.35 24.01
CA LYS A 99 -0.14 -6.32 25.06
C LYS A 99 -0.94 -5.06 24.69
N GLY A 100 -1.68 -5.07 23.58
CA GLY A 100 -2.44 -3.92 23.07
C GLY A 100 -1.60 -2.83 22.39
N SER A 101 -0.27 -2.99 22.33
CA SER A 101 0.65 -2.01 21.75
C SER A 101 0.75 -2.12 20.23
N VAL A 102 1.35 -1.11 19.58
CA VAL A 102 1.66 -1.14 18.14
C VAL A 102 2.51 -2.37 17.80
N VAL A 103 2.19 -3.05 16.71
CA VAL A 103 2.99 -4.16 16.19
C VAL A 103 4.35 -3.64 15.71
N PRO A 104 5.48 -4.10 16.30
CA PRO A 104 6.81 -3.66 15.88
C PRO A 104 7.13 -4.07 14.45
N SER A 105 7.97 -3.28 13.77
CA SER A 105 8.38 -3.58 12.41
C SER A 105 9.11 -4.91 12.29
N SER A 106 10.03 -5.20 13.21
CA SER A 106 10.74 -6.48 13.28
C SER A 106 9.78 -7.67 13.34
N THR A 107 8.65 -7.54 14.04
CA THR A 107 7.65 -8.62 14.17
C THR A 107 6.98 -8.92 12.84
N TYR A 108 6.40 -7.93 12.16
CA TYR A 108 5.74 -8.21 10.88
C TYR A 108 6.76 -8.53 9.76
N TYR A 109 8.00 -8.05 9.84
CA TYR A 109 9.05 -8.47 8.92
C TYR A 109 9.42 -9.95 9.09
N ARG A 110 9.56 -10.43 10.33
CA ARG A 110 9.85 -11.84 10.62
C ARG A 110 8.73 -12.75 10.11
N VAL A 111 7.49 -12.43 10.45
CA VAL A 111 6.30 -13.18 9.98
C VAL A 111 6.24 -13.20 8.45
N TRP A 112 6.60 -12.10 7.79
CA TRP A 112 6.67 -12.06 6.33
C TRP A 112 7.70 -13.02 5.75
N GLN A 113 8.91 -13.09 6.32
CA GLN A 113 9.93 -14.03 5.84
C GLN A 113 9.50 -15.49 6.03
N GLU A 114 8.89 -15.81 7.17
CA GLU A 114 8.35 -17.15 7.44
C GLU A 114 7.24 -17.49 6.43
N ALA A 115 6.31 -16.56 6.17
CA ALA A 115 5.26 -16.74 5.18
C ALA A 115 5.81 -16.96 3.76
N ARG A 116 6.88 -16.27 3.35
CA ARG A 116 7.53 -16.47 2.05
C ARG A 116 8.04 -17.90 1.88
N LEU A 117 8.66 -18.47 2.92
CA LEU A 117 9.19 -19.84 2.87
C LEU A 117 8.07 -20.90 2.79
N LEU A 118 6.89 -20.59 3.33
CA LEU A 118 5.71 -21.47 3.26
C LEU A 118 4.97 -21.36 1.93
N ALA A 119 4.90 -20.16 1.36
CA ALA A 119 4.06 -19.88 0.18
C ALA A 119 4.79 -20.02 -1.16
N LEU A 120 6.12 -19.87 -1.19
CA LEU A 120 6.91 -19.85 -2.43
C LEU A 120 7.74 -21.13 -2.59
N PRO A 121 7.92 -21.61 -3.82
CA PRO A 121 8.93 -22.63 -4.11
C PRO A 121 10.32 -22.19 -3.67
N PRO A 122 11.23 -23.11 -3.25
CA PRO A 122 12.54 -22.75 -2.70
C PRO A 122 13.35 -21.77 -3.55
N ALA A 123 13.37 -21.96 -4.88
CA ALA A 123 14.07 -21.07 -5.80
C ALA A 123 13.48 -19.64 -5.82
N ALA A 124 12.16 -19.52 -5.73
CA ALA A 124 11.50 -18.22 -5.67
C ALA A 124 11.69 -17.54 -4.31
N ALA A 125 11.66 -18.30 -3.21
CA ALA A 125 11.91 -17.79 -1.87
C ALA A 125 13.36 -17.28 -1.69
N ALA A 126 14.32 -17.94 -2.34
CA ALA A 126 15.73 -17.52 -2.38
C ALA A 126 15.99 -16.30 -3.30
N SER A 127 15.04 -15.96 -4.17
CA SER A 127 15.14 -14.81 -5.05
C SER A 127 14.72 -13.49 -4.35
N PRO A 128 14.97 -12.32 -4.95
CA PRO A 128 14.46 -11.04 -4.46
C PRO A 128 12.93 -10.90 -4.49
N LEU A 129 12.20 -11.88 -5.03
CA LEU A 129 10.74 -11.83 -5.16
C LEU A 129 10.08 -11.63 -3.81
N ALA A 130 9.35 -10.52 -3.70
CA ALA A 130 8.60 -10.13 -2.51
C ALA A 130 9.45 -10.16 -1.22
N SER A 131 10.74 -9.84 -1.34
CA SER A 131 11.73 -9.91 -0.26
C SER A 131 11.32 -9.14 1.00
N ARG A 132 10.55 -8.06 0.86
CA ARG A 132 10.11 -7.20 1.96
C ARG A 132 8.59 -7.02 1.92
N PRO A 133 7.93 -6.77 3.06
CA PRO A 133 6.52 -6.37 3.08
C PRO A 133 6.24 -5.14 2.20
N TYR A 134 7.21 -4.22 2.10
CA TYR A 134 7.11 -3.03 1.24
C TYR A 134 6.95 -3.38 -0.25
N ASP A 135 7.44 -4.55 -0.69
CA ASP A 135 7.31 -4.99 -2.07
C ASP A 135 5.84 -5.29 -2.43
N LEU A 136 4.96 -5.57 -1.45
CA LEU A 136 3.51 -5.71 -1.69
C LEU A 136 2.89 -4.41 -2.20
N ARG A 137 3.35 -3.26 -1.69
CA ARG A 137 2.93 -1.95 -2.20
C ARG A 137 3.45 -1.74 -3.62
N HIS A 138 4.66 -2.21 -3.93
CA HIS A 138 5.16 -2.18 -5.32
C HIS A 138 4.28 -2.99 -6.26
N SER A 139 3.87 -4.20 -5.84
CA SER A 139 2.95 -5.04 -6.60
C SER A 139 1.59 -4.37 -6.78
N ALA A 140 1.02 -3.75 -5.74
CA ALA A 140 -0.25 -3.04 -5.82
C ALA A 140 -0.23 -1.94 -6.90
N LEU A 141 0.76 -1.05 -6.80
CA LEU A 141 0.90 0.11 -7.67
C LEU A 141 1.16 -0.29 -9.13
N SER A 142 2.03 -1.29 -9.34
CA SER A 142 2.29 -1.86 -10.67
C SER A 142 1.02 -2.50 -11.24
N THR A 143 0.23 -3.18 -10.41
CA THR A 143 -1.03 -3.82 -10.83
C THR A 143 -2.05 -2.78 -11.28
N TRP A 144 -2.23 -1.68 -10.53
CA TRP A 144 -3.16 -0.63 -10.93
C TRP A 144 -2.72 0.09 -12.21
N LEU A 145 -1.43 0.37 -12.34
CA LEU A 145 -0.86 0.91 -13.57
C LEU A 145 -1.05 -0.06 -14.74
N ASN A 146 -0.90 -1.37 -14.53
CA ASN A 146 -1.13 -2.41 -15.54
C ASN A 146 -2.61 -2.63 -15.86
N ALA A 147 -3.51 -2.42 -14.90
CA ALA A 147 -4.94 -2.29 -15.15
C ALA A 147 -5.27 -1.00 -15.92
N GLY A 148 -4.30 -0.08 -16.00
CA GLY A 148 -4.34 1.21 -16.69
C GLY A 148 -5.18 2.25 -15.98
N VAL A 149 -5.20 2.22 -14.66
CA VAL A 149 -5.63 3.37 -13.88
C VAL A 149 -4.72 4.55 -14.22
N ASP A 150 -5.29 5.75 -14.29
CA ASP A 150 -4.54 6.97 -14.58
C ASP A 150 -3.36 7.15 -13.59
N PRO A 151 -2.15 7.47 -14.05
CA PRO A 151 -1.00 7.67 -13.15
C PRO A 151 -1.23 8.71 -12.04
N THR A 152 -2.04 9.74 -12.29
CA THR A 152 -2.42 10.76 -11.30
C THR A 152 -3.25 10.15 -10.19
N GLU A 153 -4.29 9.38 -10.54
CA GLU A 153 -5.13 8.65 -9.59
C GLU A 153 -4.31 7.65 -8.76
N VAL A 154 -3.41 6.91 -9.41
CA VAL A 154 -2.51 5.97 -8.70
C VAL A 154 -1.59 6.73 -7.73
N ALA A 155 -1.02 7.86 -8.16
CA ALA A 155 -0.12 8.67 -7.33
C ALA A 155 -0.84 9.25 -6.12
N GLU A 156 -2.07 9.76 -6.30
CA GLU A 156 -2.92 10.29 -5.24
C GLU A 156 -3.25 9.21 -4.21
N ARG A 157 -3.75 8.05 -4.63
CA ARG A 157 -4.01 6.90 -3.74
C ARG A 157 -2.75 6.48 -2.98
N ALA A 158 -1.62 6.47 -3.67
CA ALA A 158 -0.33 6.12 -3.08
C ALA A 158 0.19 7.17 -2.09
N GLY A 159 -0.21 8.44 -2.20
CA GLY A 159 0.45 9.55 -1.50
C GLY A 159 1.87 9.78 -2.03
N ASN A 160 2.05 9.73 -3.35
CA ASN A 160 3.29 10.00 -4.07
C ASN A 160 3.06 11.15 -5.07
N SER A 161 4.13 11.80 -5.55
CA SER A 161 4.03 12.60 -6.78
C SER A 161 3.98 11.68 -8.01
N VAL A 162 3.39 12.16 -9.10
CA VAL A 162 3.35 11.43 -10.38
C VAL A 162 4.77 11.15 -10.90
N GLU A 163 5.69 12.10 -10.75
CA GLU A 163 7.10 11.93 -11.11
C GLU A 163 7.76 10.76 -10.35
N VAL A 164 7.57 10.69 -9.03
CA VAL A 164 8.10 9.60 -8.20
C VAL A 164 7.45 8.26 -8.57
N LEU A 165 6.18 8.27 -8.95
CA LEU A 165 5.50 7.07 -9.44
C LEU A 165 6.12 6.60 -10.77
N LEU A 166 6.19 7.47 -11.78
CA LEU A 166 6.65 7.10 -13.12
C LEU A 166 8.13 6.73 -13.15
N SER A 167 9.00 7.45 -12.44
CA SER A 167 10.44 7.10 -12.33
C SER A 167 10.66 5.68 -11.80
N ARG A 168 9.74 5.17 -10.98
CA ARG A 168 9.82 3.83 -10.40
C ARG A 168 9.13 2.75 -11.23
N TYR A 169 8.03 3.08 -11.91
CA TYR A 169 7.17 2.09 -12.57
C TYR A 169 7.06 2.22 -14.10
N ALA A 170 7.78 3.15 -14.74
CA ALA A 170 7.77 3.31 -16.20
C ALA A 170 8.03 1.99 -16.94
N LYS A 171 8.96 1.17 -16.44
CA LYS A 171 9.30 -0.15 -17.01
C LYS A 171 8.14 -1.15 -16.96
N CYS A 172 7.18 -0.99 -16.05
CA CYS A 172 5.98 -1.83 -15.99
C CYS A 172 4.96 -1.47 -17.07
N LEU A 173 5.07 -0.28 -17.67
CA LEU A 173 4.17 0.20 -18.72
C LEU A 173 4.65 -0.16 -20.14
N ASP A 174 5.92 -0.55 -20.30
CA ASP A 174 6.49 -1.02 -21.57
C ASP A 174 5.83 -2.34 -22.01
N GLY A 175 5.40 -2.41 -23.28
CA GLY A 175 4.72 -3.58 -23.86
C GLY A 175 3.19 -3.51 -23.87
N ARG A 176 2.59 -2.34 -23.59
CA ARG A 176 1.12 -2.17 -23.50
C ARG A 176 0.45 -1.53 -24.71
N GLN A 177 1.09 -1.52 -25.87
CA GLN A 177 0.51 -0.93 -27.09
C GLN A 177 -0.89 -1.47 -27.37
N ASP A 178 -1.12 -2.78 -27.29
CA ASP A 178 -2.44 -3.37 -27.56
C ASP A 178 -3.53 -3.01 -26.54
N VAL A 179 -3.16 -2.81 -25.27
CA VAL A 179 -4.14 -2.38 -24.26
C VAL A 179 -4.41 -0.88 -24.38
N ALA A 180 -3.40 -0.09 -24.72
CA ALA A 180 -3.58 1.33 -25.01
C ALA A 180 -4.46 1.52 -26.26
N ASN A 181 -4.21 0.77 -27.33
CA ASN A 181 -5.00 0.80 -28.56
C ASN A 181 -6.47 0.43 -28.29
N ARG A 182 -6.75 -0.67 -27.56
CA ARG A 182 -8.12 -1.04 -27.20
C ARG A 182 -8.86 0.06 -26.44
N ARG A 183 -8.19 0.77 -25.53
CA ARG A 183 -8.81 1.88 -24.80
C ARG A 183 -9.09 3.09 -25.68
N ILE A 184 -8.19 3.38 -26.63
CA ILE A 184 -8.41 4.42 -27.63
C ILE A 184 -9.61 4.03 -28.50
N GLU A 185 -9.68 2.78 -28.97
CA GLU A 185 -10.81 2.26 -29.72
C GLU A 185 -12.13 2.35 -28.95
N ASP A 186 -12.16 1.92 -27.68
CA ASP A 186 -13.35 1.98 -26.83
C ASP A 186 -13.84 3.43 -26.66
N LEU A 187 -12.93 4.39 -26.40
CA LEU A 187 -13.26 5.81 -26.31
C LEU A 187 -13.77 6.36 -27.66
N LEU A 188 -13.15 5.97 -28.77
CA LEU A 188 -13.56 6.45 -30.08
C LEU A 188 -14.96 5.97 -30.46
N ARG A 189 -15.36 4.77 -30.02
CA ARG A 189 -16.73 4.24 -30.18
C ARG A 189 -17.78 5.02 -29.39
N GLU A 190 -17.43 5.72 -28.32
CA GLU A 190 -18.39 6.56 -27.58
C GLU A 190 -18.84 7.79 -28.39
N TYR A 191 -18.14 8.13 -29.48
CA TYR A 191 -18.50 9.22 -30.39
C TYR A 191 -19.33 8.76 -31.61
N GLU A 192 -19.57 7.45 -31.78
CA GLU A 192 -20.41 6.87 -32.84
C GLU A 192 -21.86 6.69 -32.37
#